data_AF-A0A3N2NRT0-F1
#
_entry.id   AF-A0A3N2NRT0-F1
#
_cell.length_a   1.000
_cell.length_b   1.000
_cell.length_c   1.000
_cell.angle_alpha   90.00
_cell.angle_beta   90.00
_cell.angle_gamma   90.00
#
_symmetry.space_group_name_H-M   'P 1'
#
loop_
_entity.id
_entity.type
_entity.pdbx_description
1 polymer ?
#
loop_
_entity_poly.entity_id
_entity_poly.type
_entity_poly.pdbx_seq_one_letter_code
_entity_poly.pdbx_strand_id
1 'polypeptide(L)'
;MKGIFNGKFWSLLMFMLMFQLSGECQNIRFTYDEAGNRIRRETVQVEEVNELEKEMQKFLKGDRIDKNISITANKYTDSIHIDIKDENFAGPYNINIYDIAGYKMLGTNATTNIYDADISHLPDGIYIVVVTYQGKTNAWKIKYSK
;
A
#
# COMPACT_ATOMS: atom_id res chain seq x y z
N MET A 1 53.81 -28.82 2.70
CA MET A 1 52.44 -28.71 3.25
C MET A 1 51.68 -30.00 2.95
N LYS A 2 51.85 -31.04 3.77
CA LYS A 2 51.09 -32.30 3.68
C LYS A 2 50.71 -32.66 5.11
N GLY A 3 49.42 -32.76 5.40
CA GLY A 3 48.98 -33.20 6.73
C GLY A 3 47.66 -32.64 7.26
N ILE A 4 46.78 -32.07 6.44
CA ILE A 4 45.50 -31.53 6.94
C ILE A 4 44.32 -32.50 6.70
N PHE A 5 44.44 -33.48 5.80
CA PHE A 5 43.35 -34.41 5.49
C PHE A 5 43.56 -35.79 6.13
N ASN A 6 43.33 -35.88 7.44
CA ASN A 6 43.14 -37.16 8.14
C ASN A 6 41.68 -37.61 8.00
N GLY A 7 41.41 -38.93 7.92
CA GLY A 7 40.04 -39.47 7.77
C GLY A 7 39.05 -38.99 8.85
N LYS A 8 39.55 -38.61 10.03
CA LYS A 8 38.78 -37.99 11.11
C LYS A 8 38.17 -36.63 10.73
N PHE A 9 38.85 -35.86 9.87
CA PHE A 9 38.35 -34.59 9.34
C PHE A 9 37.16 -34.82 8.39
N TRP A 10 37.25 -35.86 7.55
CA TRP A 10 36.17 -36.25 6.64
C TRP A 10 34.92 -36.74 7.39
N SER A 11 35.10 -37.53 8.45
CA SER A 11 33.98 -37.95 9.29
C SER A 11 33.33 -36.76 10.02
N LEU A 12 34.11 -35.77 10.44
CA LEU A 12 33.59 -34.57 11.11
C LEU A 12 32.83 -33.66 10.13
N LEU A 13 33.37 -33.50 8.92
CA LEU A 13 32.72 -32.75 7.84
C LEU A 13 31.38 -33.39 7.43
N MET A 14 31.34 -34.71 7.30
CA MET A 14 30.11 -35.46 7.02
C MET A 14 29.09 -35.32 8.15
N PHE A 15 29.53 -35.37 9.42
CA PHE A 15 28.65 -35.14 10.56
C PHE A 15 28.04 -33.73 10.54
N MET A 16 28.83 -32.71 10.19
CA MET A 16 28.37 -31.32 10.14
C MET A 16 27.35 -31.07 9.03
N LEU A 17 27.48 -31.75 7.88
CA LEU A 17 26.52 -31.69 6.78
C LEU A 17 25.16 -32.34 7.12
N MET A 18 25.12 -33.29 8.05
CA MET A 18 23.87 -33.94 8.48
C MET A 18 22.99 -33.07 9.38
N PHE A 19 23.53 -31.96 9.93
CA PHE A 19 22.78 -31.03 10.78
C PHE A 19 22.15 -29.85 10.03
N GLN A 20 22.07 -29.91 8.70
CA GLN A 20 21.34 -28.94 7.90
C GLN A 20 19.83 -29.22 7.98
N LEU A 21 19.24 -29.11 9.17
CA LEU A 21 17.80 -29.10 9.34
C LEU A 21 17.30 -27.69 9.04
N SER A 22 16.71 -27.51 7.85
CA SER A 22 15.97 -26.31 7.49
C SER A 22 14.73 -26.20 8.37
N GLY A 23 14.72 -25.23 9.29
CA GLY A 23 13.54 -24.87 10.08
C GLY A 23 12.59 -24.03 9.22
N GLU A 24 11.45 -24.61 8.85
CA GLU A 24 10.35 -23.90 8.19
C GLU A 24 9.59 -23.07 9.24
N CYS A 25 9.57 -21.74 9.10
CA CYS A 25 8.76 -20.87 9.94
C CYS A 25 7.32 -20.84 9.41
N GLN A 26 6.36 -21.32 10.22
CA GLN A 26 4.94 -21.30 9.84
C GLN A 26 4.25 -20.05 10.40
N ASN A 27 3.54 -19.32 9.54
CA ASN A 27 2.63 -18.27 9.99
C ASN A 27 1.33 -18.90 10.49
N ILE A 28 0.92 -18.55 11.71
CA ILE A 28 -0.22 -19.17 12.39
C ILE A 28 -1.25 -18.09 12.73
N ARG A 29 -2.50 -18.29 12.32
CA ARG A 29 -3.64 -17.48 12.72
C ARG A 29 -4.42 -18.19 13.84
N PHE A 30 -4.82 -17.43 14.85
CA PHE A 30 -5.67 -17.89 15.95
C PHE A 30 -7.02 -17.19 15.90
N THR A 31 -8.09 -17.93 16.19
CA THR A 31 -9.44 -17.39 16.35
C THR A 31 -9.89 -17.60 17.79
N TYR A 32 -10.62 -16.63 18.34
CA TYR A 32 -11.07 -16.59 19.73
C TYR A 32 -12.59 -16.47 19.80
N ASP A 33 -13.18 -17.01 20.87
CA ASP A 33 -14.58 -16.75 21.23
C ASP A 33 -14.73 -15.40 21.96
N GLU A 34 -15.97 -15.03 22.31
CA GLU A 34 -16.27 -13.78 23.03
C GLU A 34 -15.69 -13.74 24.46
N ALA A 35 -15.39 -14.90 25.05
CA ALA A 35 -14.75 -15.01 26.36
C ALA A 35 -13.21 -14.97 26.28
N GLY A 36 -12.64 -14.90 25.06
CA GLY A 36 -11.20 -14.86 24.83
C GLY A 36 -10.51 -16.22 24.80
N ASN A 37 -11.27 -17.33 24.77
CA ASN A 37 -10.68 -18.66 24.61
C ASN A 37 -10.34 -18.92 23.14
N ARG A 38 -9.17 -19.54 22.90
CA ARG A 38 -8.77 -19.96 21.57
C ARG A 38 -9.64 -21.13 21.11
N ILE A 39 -10.37 -20.93 20.01
CA ILE A 39 -11.23 -21.95 19.41
C ILE A 39 -10.64 -22.60 18.15
N ARG A 40 -9.67 -21.94 17.49
CA ARG A 40 -9.10 -22.44 16.23
C ARG A 40 -7.64 -22.01 16.03
N ARG A 41 -6.84 -22.87 15.40
CA ARG A 41 -5.45 -22.64 14.98
C ARG A 41 -5.29 -23.06 13.52
N GLU A 42 -4.87 -22.15 12.66
CA GLU A 42 -4.67 -22.41 11.23
C GLU A 42 -3.30 -21.95 10.78
N THR A 43 -2.64 -22.76 9.95
CA THR A 43 -1.44 -22.31 9.24
C THR A 43 -1.90 -21.47 8.05
N VAL A 44 -1.45 -20.23 7.99
CA VAL A 44 -1.75 -19.31 6.90
C VAL A 44 -0.51 -19.10 6.05
N GLN A 45 -0.68 -19.07 4.74
CA GLN A 45 0.36 -18.55 3.87
C GLN A 45 0.21 -17.03 3.89
N VAL A 46 1.24 -16.34 4.37
CA VAL A 46 1.31 -14.89 4.24
C VAL A 46 1.83 -14.64 2.85
N GLU A 47 0.94 -14.22 1.95
CA GLU A 47 1.32 -13.79 0.62
C GLU A 47 2.27 -12.60 0.77
N GLU A 48 3.46 -12.71 0.19
CA GLU A 48 4.38 -11.57 0.16
C GLU A 48 3.73 -10.47 -0.66
N VAL A 49 3.38 -9.39 0.02
CA VAL A 49 2.86 -8.16 -0.58
C VAL A 49 3.77 -7.79 -1.76
N ASN A 50 3.19 -7.72 -2.96
CA ASN A 50 3.88 -7.40 -4.21
C ASN A 50 4.69 -6.09 -4.02
N GLU A 51 5.85 -5.95 -4.67
CA GLU A 51 6.64 -4.72 -4.61
C GLU A 51 5.81 -3.46 -4.92
N LEU A 52 4.85 -3.58 -5.85
CA LEU A 52 3.88 -2.53 -6.17
C LEU A 52 3.00 -2.16 -4.97
N GLU A 53 2.51 -3.15 -4.22
CA GLU A 53 1.70 -2.94 -3.02
C GLU A 53 2.55 -2.44 -1.85
N LYS A 54 3.82 -2.83 -1.75
CA LYS A 54 4.76 -2.27 -0.76
C LYS A 54 5.02 -0.79 -1.03
N GLU A 55 5.16 -0.36 -2.28
CA GLU A 55 5.19 1.06 -2.63
C GLU A 55 3.89 1.78 -2.26
N MET A 56 2.74 1.18 -2.54
CA MET A 56 1.43 1.71 -2.11
C MET A 56 1.26 1.76 -0.58
N GLN A 57 1.91 0.89 0.19
CA GLN A 57 1.92 1.01 1.65
C GLN A 57 2.90 2.08 2.14
N LYS A 58 4.00 2.30 1.43
CA LYS A 58 4.98 3.37 1.70
C LYS A 58 4.36 4.75 1.45
N PHE A 59 3.48 4.85 0.45
CA PHE A 59 2.62 6.01 0.16
C PHE A 59 1.85 6.49 1.40
N LEU A 60 1.38 5.58 2.27
CA LEU A 60 0.61 5.94 3.47
C LEU A 60 1.46 6.48 4.62
N LYS A 61 2.80 6.43 4.51
CA LYS A 61 3.75 6.83 5.57
C LYS A 61 4.61 8.07 5.23
N GLY A 62 4.40 8.70 4.07
CA GLY A 62 5.15 9.88 3.63
C GLY A 62 4.77 11.17 4.37
N ASP A 63 5.53 12.24 4.12
CA ASP A 63 5.19 13.61 4.54
C ASP A 63 3.81 14.01 3.98
N ARG A 64 2.86 14.21 4.88
CA ARG A 64 1.46 14.47 4.53
C ARG A 64 1.26 15.95 4.22
N ILE A 65 0.82 16.28 3.01
CA ILE A 65 0.34 17.63 2.62
C ILE A 65 -1.12 17.85 3.06
N ASP A 66 -1.71 16.85 3.73
CA ASP A 66 -3.13 16.74 4.08
C ASP A 66 -3.74 17.95 4.77
N LYS A 67 -2.95 18.74 5.52
CA LYS A 67 -3.47 19.92 6.22
C LYS A 67 -3.96 21.01 5.27
N ASN A 68 -3.50 21.00 4.02
CA ASN A 68 -3.71 22.08 3.07
C ASN A 68 -4.54 21.68 1.85
N ILE A 69 -5.09 20.46 1.81
CA ILE A 69 -5.89 19.99 0.68
C ILE A 69 -7.24 19.49 1.19
N SER A 70 -8.32 20.05 0.68
CA SER A 70 -9.69 19.54 0.87
C SER A 70 -10.19 18.88 -0.39
N ILE A 71 -10.73 17.67 -0.25
CA ILE A 71 -11.31 16.88 -1.34
C ILE A 71 -12.73 16.50 -0.97
N THR A 72 -13.69 16.87 -1.83
CA THR A 72 -15.12 16.62 -1.60
C THR A 72 -15.78 16.14 -2.88
N ALA A 73 -16.52 15.04 -2.82
CA ALA A 73 -17.40 14.65 -3.92
C ALA A 73 -18.71 15.43 -3.87
N ASN A 74 -19.08 16.03 -4.99
CA ASN A 74 -20.35 16.70 -5.18
C ASN A 74 -21.26 15.85 -6.07
N LYS A 75 -22.38 15.42 -5.49
CA LYS A 75 -23.39 14.59 -6.16
C LYS A 75 -24.23 15.34 -7.19
N TYR A 76 -24.38 16.66 -7.05
CA TYR A 76 -25.23 17.44 -7.95
C TYR A 76 -24.52 17.81 -9.25
N THR A 77 -23.19 17.95 -9.18
CA THR A 77 -22.34 18.31 -10.32
C THR A 77 -21.58 17.12 -10.88
N ASP A 78 -21.80 15.91 -10.33
CA ASP A 78 -21.07 14.69 -10.69
C ASP A 78 -19.55 14.92 -10.73
N SER A 79 -19.01 15.64 -9.74
CA SER A 79 -17.59 16.04 -9.72
C SER A 79 -16.93 15.80 -8.36
N ILE A 80 -15.61 15.56 -8.39
CA ILE A 80 -14.77 15.63 -7.19
C ILE A 80 -14.06 16.98 -7.19
N HIS A 81 -14.43 17.80 -6.22
CA HIS A 81 -13.81 19.10 -5.96
C HIS A 81 -12.54 18.92 -5.14
N ILE A 82 -11.43 19.45 -5.65
CA ILE A 82 -10.11 19.44 -5.02
C ILE A 82 -9.67 20.89 -4.86
N ASP A 83 -9.46 21.30 -3.61
CA ASP A 83 -9.06 22.65 -3.24
C ASP A 83 -7.78 22.60 -2.41
N ILE A 84 -6.73 23.21 -2.95
CA ILE A 84 -5.39 23.30 -2.37
C ILE A 84 -5.22 24.70 -1.75
N LYS A 85 -5.35 24.77 -0.43
CA LYS A 85 -5.49 25.99 0.36
C LYS A 85 -4.18 26.68 0.73
N ASP A 86 -3.04 26.22 0.21
CA ASP A 86 -1.74 26.79 0.56
C ASP A 86 -1.19 27.65 -0.59
N GLU A 87 -1.02 28.95 -0.29
CA GLU A 87 -0.51 29.95 -1.22
C GLU A 87 0.96 29.71 -1.63
N ASN A 88 1.71 28.92 -0.85
CA ASN A 88 3.10 28.55 -1.19
C ASN A 88 3.17 27.38 -2.18
N PHE A 89 2.04 26.75 -2.45
CA PHE A 89 1.95 25.70 -3.45
C PHE A 89 1.47 26.36 -4.75
N ALA A 90 2.42 26.51 -5.67
CA ALA A 90 2.14 26.90 -7.04
C ALA A 90 2.41 25.66 -7.90
N GLY A 91 1.40 25.22 -8.65
CA GLY A 91 1.45 23.98 -9.43
C GLY A 91 2.68 23.86 -10.35
N PRO A 92 2.88 22.69 -10.97
CA PRO A 92 1.83 21.71 -11.29
C PRO A 92 1.62 20.62 -10.24
N TYR A 93 0.35 20.21 -10.10
CA TYR A 93 -0.11 19.09 -9.29
C TYR A 93 -0.48 17.93 -10.19
N ASN A 94 0.02 16.73 -9.91
CA ASN A 94 -0.46 15.53 -10.58
C ASN A 94 -1.61 14.93 -9.77
N ILE A 95 -2.80 14.91 -10.35
CA ILE A 95 -4.02 14.42 -9.72
C ILE A 95 -4.44 13.15 -10.45
N ASN A 96 -4.56 12.04 -9.72
CA ASN A 96 -5.07 10.78 -10.25
C ASN A 96 -6.25 10.29 -9.40
N ILE A 97 -7.23 9.67 -10.05
CA ILE A 97 -8.36 9.04 -9.40
C ILE A 97 -8.31 7.56 -9.75
N TYR A 98 -8.39 6.71 -8.73
CA TYR A 98 -8.42 5.26 -8.85
C TYR A 98 -9.71 4.71 -8.29
N ASP A 99 -10.16 3.57 -8.80
CA ASP A 99 -11.19 2.78 -8.10
C ASP A 99 -10.59 2.01 -6.91
N ILE A 100 -11.45 1.28 -6.18
CA ILE A 100 -11.03 0.47 -5.04
C ILE A 100 -10.15 -0.73 -5.40
N ALA A 101 -10.17 -1.17 -6.67
CA ALA A 101 -9.30 -2.23 -7.16
C ALA A 101 -7.93 -1.70 -7.62
N GLY A 102 -7.74 -0.37 -7.62
CA GLY A 102 -6.49 0.29 -8.00
C GLY A 102 -6.38 0.62 -9.48
N TYR A 103 -7.44 0.48 -10.27
CA TYR A 103 -7.45 0.90 -11.66
C TYR A 103 -7.55 2.43 -11.76
N LYS A 104 -6.66 3.04 -12.54
CA LYS A 104 -6.70 4.49 -12.77
C LYS A 104 -7.91 4.83 -13.66
N MET A 105 -8.84 5.60 -13.10
CA MET A 105 -10.03 6.09 -13.79
C MET A 105 -9.78 7.45 -14.45
N LEU A 106 -9.02 8.33 -13.79
CA LEU A 106 -8.71 9.67 -14.28
C LEU A 106 -7.28 10.06 -13.89
N GLY A 107 -6.60 10.84 -14.76
CA GLY A 107 -5.30 11.43 -14.46
C GLY A 107 -5.15 12.78 -15.16
N THR A 108 -4.71 13.79 -14.43
CA THR A 108 -4.47 15.14 -14.97
C THR A 108 -3.30 15.83 -14.28
N ASN A 109 -2.78 16.88 -14.91
CA ASN A 109 -1.88 17.84 -14.29
C ASN A 109 -2.62 19.17 -14.12
N ALA A 110 -2.96 19.52 -12.89
CA ALA A 110 -3.60 20.80 -12.57
C ALA A 110 -2.53 21.87 -12.32
N THR A 111 -2.68 23.03 -12.95
CA THR A 111 -1.82 24.20 -12.70
C THR A 111 -2.44 25.19 -11.70
N THR A 112 -3.75 25.05 -11.46
CA THR A 112 -4.53 25.83 -10.50
C THR A 112 -4.69 25.08 -9.19
N ASN A 113 -4.91 25.83 -8.11
CA ASN A 113 -5.13 25.27 -6.77
C ASN A 113 -6.54 24.69 -6.60
N ILE A 114 -7.48 25.08 -7.46
CA ILE A 114 -8.82 24.52 -7.51
C ILE A 114 -8.92 23.67 -8.77
N TYR A 115 -9.42 22.45 -8.61
CA TYR A 115 -9.69 21.53 -9.70
C TYR A 115 -10.96 20.73 -9.43
N ASP A 116 -11.86 20.70 -10.42
CA ASP A 116 -13.04 19.86 -10.43
C ASP A 116 -12.84 18.71 -11.41
N ALA A 117 -12.74 17.49 -10.88
CA ALA A 117 -12.65 16.29 -11.68
C ALA A 117 -14.06 15.81 -12.04
N ASP A 118 -14.39 15.77 -13.34
CA ASP A 118 -15.63 15.19 -13.83
C ASP A 118 -15.63 13.67 -13.63
N ILE A 119 -16.59 13.17 -12.86
CA ILE A 119 -16.81 11.75 -12.57
C ILE A 119 -18.22 11.29 -12.96
N SER A 120 -18.92 12.05 -13.81
CA SER A 120 -20.28 11.74 -14.27
C SER A 120 -20.43 10.38 -14.93
N HIS A 121 -19.37 9.92 -15.59
CA HIS A 121 -19.27 8.64 -16.27
C HIS A 121 -18.89 7.48 -15.34
N LEU A 122 -18.52 7.76 -14.08
CA LEU A 122 -18.10 6.74 -13.13
C LEU A 122 -19.30 6.22 -12.30
N PRO A 123 -19.34 4.91 -11.99
CA PRO A 123 -20.41 4.31 -11.19
C PRO A 123 -20.35 4.75 -9.72
N ASP A 124 -21.43 4.49 -8.98
CA ASP A 124 -21.44 4.61 -7.53
C ASP A 124 -20.37 3.71 -6.91
N GLY A 125 -19.57 4.25 -5.99
CA GLY A 125 -18.44 3.50 -5.46
C GLY A 125 -17.52 4.27 -4.52
N ILE A 126 -16.41 3.61 -4.20
CA ILE A 126 -15.31 4.19 -3.44
C ILE A 126 -14.17 4.45 -4.40
N TYR A 127 -13.65 5.68 -4.35
CA TYR A 127 -12.55 6.15 -5.15
C TYR A 127 -11.39 6.58 -4.27
N ILE A 128 -10.18 6.41 -4.77
CA ILE A 128 -8.96 6.90 -4.16
C ILE A 128 -8.44 8.05 -5.00
N VAL A 129 -8.48 9.26 -4.46
CA VAL A 129 -7.93 10.45 -5.10
C VAL A 129 -6.51 10.61 -4.60
N VAL A 130 -5.55 10.71 -5.52
CA VAL A 130 -4.13 10.82 -5.26
C VAL A 130 -3.64 12.16 -5.80
N VAL A 131 -3.09 13.01 -4.94
CA VAL A 131 -2.49 14.29 -5.33
C VAL A 131 -1.00 14.24 -5.06
N THR A 132 -0.19 14.51 -6.09
CA THR A 132 1.27 14.58 -6.01
C THR A 132 1.76 15.99 -6.33
N TYR A 133 2.63 16.52 -5.47
CA TYR A 133 3.30 17.80 -5.64
C TYR A 133 4.78 17.67 -5.27
N GLN A 134 5.68 18.00 -6.19
CA GLN A 134 7.14 17.94 -5.98
C GLN A 134 7.62 16.61 -5.36
N GLY A 135 7.05 15.48 -5.80
CA GLY A 135 7.39 14.14 -5.30
C GLY A 135 6.77 13.79 -3.95
N LYS A 136 6.05 14.70 -3.29
CA LYS A 136 5.22 14.40 -2.12
C LYS A 136 3.82 14.02 -2.58
N THR A 137 3.33 12.88 -2.11
CA THR A 137 2.04 12.35 -2.54
C THR A 137 1.16 12.03 -1.34
N ASN A 138 -0.14 12.33 -1.47
CA ASN A 138 -1.15 11.96 -0.49
C ASN A 138 -2.41 11.40 -1.17
N ALA A 139 -3.17 10.57 -0.46
CA ALA A 139 -4.44 10.03 -0.95
C ALA A 139 -5.59 10.25 0.02
N TRP A 140 -6.77 10.38 -0.57
CA TRP A 140 -8.03 10.48 0.12
C TRP A 140 -8.98 9.41 -0.41
N LYS A 141 -9.61 8.70 0.52
CA LYS A 141 -10.73 7.80 0.22
C LYS A 141 -12.00 8.62 0.13
N ILE A 142 -12.64 8.60 -1.03
CA ILE A 142 -13.87 9.34 -1.32
C ILE A 142 -14.98 8.33 -1.63
N LYS A 143 -16.12 8.48 -0.96
CA LYS A 143 -17.34 7.74 -1.30
C LYS A 143 -18.18 8.61 -2.23
N TYR A 144 -18.51 8.08 -3.39
CA TYR A 144 -19.39 8.72 -4.36
C TYR A 144 -20.62 7.83 -4.58
N SER A 145 -21.79 8.46 -4.65
CA SER A 145 -23.06 7.79 -4.92
C SER A 145 -24.06 8.81 -5.42
N LYS A 146 -24.75 8.52 -6.52
CA LYS A 146 -25.79 9.40 -7.08
C LYS A 146 -27.03 9.49 -6.19
#